data_AF-A0A438I519-F1
#
_entry.id   AF-A0A438I519-F1
#
_cell.length_a   1.000
_cell.length_b   1.000
_cell.length_c   1.000
_cell.angle_alpha   90.00
_cell.angle_beta   90.00
_cell.angle_gamma   90.00
#
_symmetry.space_group_name_H-M   'P 1'
#
loop_
_entity.id
_entity.type
_entity.pdbx_description
1 polymer ?
#
loop_
_entity_poly.entity_id
_entity_poly.type
_entity_poly.pdbx_seq_one_letter_code
_entity_poly.pdbx_strand_id
1 'polypeptide(L)'
;MRWFVEIGASQDECKVSRCSDHGPVIRFPFQLKDQPYRCGYPGFEISCIEKKLTILELPSVSLSVKKINYNSQEIIVHEPDFCLQKQLQNLTVCISLPFQTYNFQLPS
;
A
#
# COMPACT_ATOMS: atom_id res chain seq x y z
N MET A 1 31.34 -25.85 21.12
CA MET A 1 30.35 -25.40 22.12
C MET A 1 30.25 -23.88 22.04
N ARG A 2 29.03 -23.36 21.82
CA ARG A 2 28.64 -21.95 21.82
C ARG A 2 29.33 -21.03 20.80
N TRP A 3 28.71 -21.03 19.63
CA TRP A 3 28.74 -19.99 18.61
C TRP A 3 28.34 -18.65 19.22
N PHE A 4 29.06 -17.60 18.85
CA PHE A 4 28.75 -16.22 19.20
C PHE A 4 27.32 -15.92 18.76
N VAL A 5 26.45 -15.57 19.71
CA VAL A 5 25.23 -14.83 19.40
C VAL A 5 25.72 -13.43 19.02
N GLU A 6 25.89 -13.20 17.73
CA GLU A 6 25.98 -11.83 17.22
C GLU A 6 24.64 -11.17 17.48
N ILE A 7 24.58 -10.41 18.57
CA ILE A 7 23.59 -9.36 18.76
C ILE A 7 23.95 -8.27 17.76
N GLY A 8 23.55 -8.48 16.51
CA GLY A 8 23.61 -7.51 15.42
C GLY A 8 22.21 -7.02 15.08
N ALA A 9 21.55 -6.34 16.02
CA ALA A 9 20.38 -5.53 15.68
C ALA A 9 20.86 -4.27 14.95
N SER A 10 21.13 -4.34 13.64
CA SER A 10 21.60 -3.16 12.89
C SER A 10 21.54 -3.35 11.37
N GLN A 11 20.47 -2.88 10.71
CA GLN A 11 20.47 -1.73 9.76
C GLN A 11 19.36 -1.69 8.69
N ASP A 12 18.50 -2.71 8.50
CA ASP A 12 17.63 -2.76 7.31
C ASP A 12 16.13 -3.10 7.55
N GLU A 13 15.64 -3.04 8.78
CA GLU A 13 14.26 -3.48 9.06
C GLU A 13 13.17 -2.56 8.49
N CYS A 14 13.44 -1.25 8.37
CA CYS A 14 12.51 -0.26 7.80
C CYS A 14 12.98 0.23 6.42
N LYS A 15 13.29 -0.71 5.53
CA LYS A 15 13.82 -0.40 4.22
C LYS A 15 12.79 0.30 3.32
N VAL A 16 13.24 1.32 2.59
CA VAL A 16 12.46 1.91 1.48
C VAL A 16 12.25 0.86 0.40
N SER A 17 11.01 0.65 -0.01
CA SER A 17 10.63 -0.45 -0.91
C SER A 17 9.70 0.01 -2.03
N ARG A 18 9.44 -0.88 -2.99
CA ARG A 18 8.45 -0.70 -4.07
C ARG A 18 7.84 -2.06 -4.36
N CYS A 19 6.55 -2.10 -4.70
CA CYS A 19 5.95 -3.35 -5.19
C CYS A 19 6.43 -3.70 -6.61
N SER A 20 6.81 -2.71 -7.42
CA SER A 20 7.37 -2.86 -8.77
C SER A 20 8.32 -1.72 -9.12
N ASP A 21 9.16 -1.91 -10.13
CA ASP A 21 10.17 -0.91 -10.55
C ASP A 21 9.55 0.45 -10.93
N HIS A 22 8.32 0.43 -11.44
CA HIS A 22 7.53 1.61 -11.81
C HIS A 22 6.48 2.01 -10.78
N GLY A 23 6.34 1.25 -9.69
CA GLY A 23 5.38 1.54 -8.61
C GLY A 23 5.79 2.73 -7.75
N PRO A 24 4.90 3.22 -6.88
CA PRO A 24 5.25 4.25 -5.91
C PRO A 24 6.35 3.74 -4.97
N VAL A 25 7.19 4.67 -4.51
CA VAL A 25 8.14 4.40 -3.42
C VAL A 25 7.34 4.31 -2.12
N ILE A 26 7.57 3.25 -1.36
CA ILE A 26 6.96 2.98 -0.06
C ILE A 26 8.02 3.25 1.00
N ARG A 27 7.67 4.16 1.91
CA ARG A 27 8.47 4.59 3.05
C ARG A 27 7.55 5.26 4.06
N PHE A 28 8.06 5.44 5.27
CA PHE A 28 7.41 6.16 6.36
C PHE A 28 6.69 7.43 5.85
N PRO A 29 5.41 7.64 6.20
CA PRO A 29 4.61 6.91 7.20
C PRO A 29 4.05 5.55 6.76
N PHE A 30 4.11 5.24 5.46
CA PHE A 30 3.61 3.99 4.91
C PHE A 30 4.62 2.87 5.13
N GLN A 31 4.13 1.69 5.49
CA GLN A 31 4.95 0.51 5.67
C GLN A 31 4.35 -0.68 4.94
N LEU A 32 5.19 -1.59 4.48
CA LEU A 32 4.67 -2.88 4.01
C LEU A 32 4.20 -3.72 5.20
N LYS A 33 3.19 -4.57 4.98
CA LYS A 33 2.69 -5.50 6.01
C LYS A 33 3.73 -6.49 6.54
N ASP A 34 4.76 -6.80 5.76
CA ASP A 34 5.88 -7.66 6.16
C ASP A 34 6.99 -6.91 6.91
N GLN A 35 6.88 -5.58 7.06
CA GLN A 35 7.80 -4.78 7.86
C GLN A 35 7.37 -4.72 9.33
N PRO A 36 8.31 -4.57 10.27
CA PRO A 36 7.99 -4.39 11.68
C PRO A 36 7.12 -3.15 11.92
N TYR A 37 6.19 -3.24 12.87
CA TYR A 37 5.18 -2.18 13.13
C TYR A 37 5.74 -0.77 13.36
N ARG A 38 6.98 -0.65 13.85
CA ARG A 38 7.69 0.61 14.08
C ARG A 38 8.07 1.35 12.79
N CYS A 39 7.91 0.73 11.61
CA CYS A 39 8.36 1.28 10.33
C CYS A 39 7.32 2.21 9.67
N GLY A 40 6.12 2.31 10.25
CA GLY A 40 5.03 3.14 9.76
C GLY A 40 3.95 3.33 10.81
N TYR A 41 2.85 3.98 10.42
CA TYR A 41 1.70 4.16 11.30
C TYR A 41 0.63 3.10 11.09
N PRO A 42 -0.11 2.71 12.14
CA PRO A 42 -1.34 1.96 11.98
C PRO A 42 -2.31 2.67 11.03
N GLY A 43 -2.89 1.95 10.07
CA GLY A 43 -3.75 2.50 9.03
C GLY A 43 -3.02 3.02 7.79
N PHE A 44 -1.68 2.92 7.75
CA PHE A 44 -0.83 3.25 6.61
C PHE A 44 -0.16 2.00 6.03
N GLU A 45 -0.76 0.81 6.26
CA GLU A 45 -0.23 -0.45 5.77
C GLU A 45 -0.44 -0.61 4.26
N ILE A 46 0.64 -0.99 3.57
CA ILE A 46 0.67 -1.30 2.15
C ILE A 46 0.87 -2.80 1.96
N SER A 47 0.16 -3.38 1.01
CA SER A 47 0.40 -4.73 0.51
C SER A 47 0.76 -4.72 -0.98
N CYS A 48 1.54 -5.72 -1.41
CA CYS A 48 1.91 -5.91 -2.80
C CYS A 48 1.21 -7.15 -3.37
N ILE A 49 0.33 -6.98 -4.34
CA ILE A 49 -0.30 -8.11 -5.06
C ILE A 49 0.55 -8.43 -6.29
N GLU A 50 0.95 -9.70 -6.41
CA GLU A 50 1.76 -10.25 -7.53
C GLU A 50 3.05 -9.46 -7.84
N LYS A 51 3.60 -8.74 -6.85
CA LYS A 51 4.75 -7.84 -7.04
C LYS A 51 4.54 -6.82 -8.17
N LYS A 52 3.30 -6.35 -8.33
CA LYS A 52 2.95 -5.36 -9.36
C LYS A 52 2.06 -4.26 -8.79
N LEU A 53 0.99 -4.65 -8.11
CA LEU A 53 -0.01 -3.73 -7.59
C LEU A 53 0.35 -3.32 -6.17
N THR A 54 0.35 -2.02 -5.91
CA THR A 54 0.51 -1.45 -4.57
C THR A 54 -0.87 -1.17 -4.01
N ILE A 55 -1.22 -1.78 -2.89
CA ILE A 55 -2.55 -1.66 -2.29
C ILE A 55 -2.42 -1.01 -0.93
N LEU A 56 -3.19 0.05 -0.69
CA LEU A 56 -3.42 0.59 0.63
C LEU A 56 -4.59 -0.16 1.26
N GLU A 57 -4.34 -0.74 2.43
CA GLU A 57 -5.39 -1.45 3.16
C GLU A 57 -5.99 -0.56 4.23
N LEU A 58 -7.25 -0.22 4.04
CA LEU A 58 -8.06 0.46 5.04
C LEU A 58 -9.03 -0.56 5.65
N PRO A 59 -9.53 -0.33 6.88
CA PRO A 59 -10.45 -1.27 7.55
C PRO A 59 -11.69 -1.65 6.75
N SER A 60 -12.15 -0.79 5.83
CA SER A 60 -13.38 -0.99 5.05
C SER A 60 -13.16 -1.22 3.57
N VAL A 61 -11.97 -0.90 3.04
CA VAL A 61 -11.72 -0.93 1.60
C VAL A 61 -10.22 -1.09 1.31
N SER A 62 -9.91 -1.81 0.23
CA SER A 62 -8.56 -1.87 -0.32
C SER A 62 -8.48 -0.95 -1.54
N LEU A 63 -7.47 -0.07 -1.54
CA LEU A 63 -7.31 0.95 -2.58
C LEU A 63 -6.03 0.73 -3.36
N SER A 64 -6.10 0.74 -4.69
CA SER A 64 -4.92 0.64 -5.55
C SER A 64 -4.16 1.97 -5.56
N VAL A 65 -2.91 1.98 -5.13
CA VAL A 65 -2.09 3.19 -5.02
C VAL A 65 -1.35 3.43 -6.33
N LYS A 66 -1.66 4.56 -6.96
CA LYS A 66 -0.96 5.03 -8.16
C LYS A 66 0.30 5.81 -7.83
N LYS A 67 0.21 6.72 -6.86
CA LYS A 67 1.30 7.64 -6.50
C LYS A 67 1.16 8.10 -5.05
N ILE A 68 2.31 8.28 -4.39
CA ILE A 68 2.42 8.90 -3.07
C ILE A 68 3.30 10.14 -3.25
N ASN A 69 2.78 11.30 -2.87
CA ASN A 69 3.51 12.56 -2.83
C ASN A 69 3.79 12.93 -1.38
N TYR A 70 5.03 12.67 -0.94
CA TYR A 70 5.46 12.95 0.42
C TYR A 70 5.62 14.45 0.73
N ASN A 71 5.82 15.29 -0.29
CA ASN A 71 6.02 16.72 -0.09
C ASN A 71 4.69 17.43 0.18
N SER A 72 3.64 17.09 -0.60
CA SER A 72 2.29 17.62 -0.39
C SER A 72 1.45 16.78 0.57
N GLN A 73 1.96 15.64 1.03
CA GLN A 73 1.23 14.68 1.88
C GLN A 73 -0.05 14.16 1.21
N GLU A 74 0.05 13.84 -0.08
CA GLU A 74 -1.07 13.35 -0.89
C GLU A 74 -0.84 11.91 -1.35
N ILE A 75 -1.90 11.10 -1.38
CA ILE A 75 -1.93 9.78 -1.97
C ILE A 75 -3.00 9.73 -3.06
N ILE A 76 -2.60 9.24 -4.23
CA ILE A 76 -3.49 9.09 -5.39
C ILE A 76 -3.81 7.61 -5.52
N VAL A 77 -5.10 7.30 -5.42
CA VAL A 77 -5.60 5.93 -5.35
C VAL A 77 -6.74 5.68 -6.33
N HIS A 78 -7.02 4.41 -6.57
CA HIS A 78 -8.15 3.93 -7.34
C HIS A 78 -8.92 2.90 -6.52
N GLU A 79 -10.25 3.10 -6.42
CA GLU A 79 -11.14 2.13 -5.79
C GLU A 79 -11.36 0.93 -6.72
N PRO A 80 -11.65 -0.27 -6.16
CA PRO A 80 -11.96 -1.44 -6.98
C PRO A 80 -13.13 -1.15 -7.94
N ASP A 81 -13.03 -1.63 -9.18
CA ASP A 81 -14.11 -1.49 -10.16
C ASP A 81 -15.39 -2.18 -9.65
N PHE A 82 -16.53 -1.47 -9.73
CA PHE A 82 -17.82 -2.03 -9.35
C PHE A 82 -18.48 -2.66 -10.57
N CYS A 83 -18.56 -4.00 -10.59
CA CYS A 83 -19.18 -4.75 -11.68
C CYS A 83 -20.60 -5.18 -11.33
N LEU A 84 -21.58 -4.68 -12.08
CA LEU A 84 -22.96 -5.16 -12.06
C LEU A 84 -23.13 -6.29 -13.05
N GLN A 85 -23.42 -7.49 -12.53
CA GLN A 85 -23.80 -8.64 -13.33
C GLN A 85 -25.32 -8.71 -13.43
N LYS A 86 -25.90 -8.29 -14.56
CA LYS A 86 -27.34 -8.48 -14.81
C LYS A 86 -27.57 -9.81 -15.51
N GLN A 87 -28.41 -10.64 -14.90
CA GLN A 87 -28.72 -12.01 -15.34
C GLN A 87 -29.49 -12.10 -16.68
N LEU A 88 -29.82 -10.98 -17.31
CA LEU A 88 -30.70 -10.93 -18.47
C LEU A 88 -30.00 -11.15 -19.82
N GLN A 89 -28.67 -11.26 -19.90
CA GLN A 89 -27.97 -11.42 -21.20
C GLN A 89 -26.45 -11.74 -21.11
N ASN A 90 -25.94 -12.37 -20.04
CA ASN A 90 -24.48 -12.51 -19.80
C ASN A 90 -23.71 -11.18 -19.90
N LEU A 91 -24.38 -10.05 -19.64
CA LEU A 91 -23.77 -8.74 -19.69
C LEU A 91 -23.21 -8.41 -18.31
N THR A 92 -21.89 -8.31 -18.23
CA THR A 92 -21.20 -7.75 -17.07
C THR A 92 -20.83 -6.32 -17.42
N VAL A 93 -21.39 -5.36 -16.68
CA VAL A 93 -21.04 -3.94 -16.83
C VAL A 93 -20.20 -3.54 -15.63
N CYS A 94 -18.96 -3.15 -15.87
CA CYS A 94 -18.07 -2.62 -14.84
C CYS A 94 -18.00 -1.11 -14.93
N ILE A 95 -18.16 -0.45 -13.80
CA ILE A 95 -17.97 0.98 -13.65
C ILE A 95 -16.60 1.16 -13.03
N SER A 96 -15.69 1.77 -13.79
CA SER A 96 -14.38 2.16 -13.26
C SER A 96 -14.47 3.59 -12.72
N LEU A 97 -14.14 3.74 -11.44
CA LEU A 97 -14.10 5.05 -10.81
C LEU A 97 -12.81 5.78 -11.21
N PRO A 98 -12.82 7.11 -11.31
CA PRO A 98 -11.59 7.86 -11.56
C PRO A 98 -10.63 7.75 -10.38
N PHE A 99 -9.35 8.04 -10.62
CA PHE A 99 -8.38 8.18 -9.53
C PHE A 99 -8.79 9.31 -8.58
N GLN A 100 -8.74 9.03 -7.29
CA GLN A 100 -9.04 9.98 -6.23
C GLN A 100 -7.73 10.41 -5.56
N THR A 101 -7.68 11.66 -5.10
CA THR A 101 -6.53 12.20 -4.36
C THR A 101 -6.97 12.45 -2.92
N TYR A 102 -6.23 11.88 -1.98
CA TYR A 102 -6.46 12.04 -0.55
C TYR A 102 -5.25 12.68 0.10
N ASN A 103 -5.48 13.59 1.05
CA ASN A 103 -4.43 14.07 1.93
C ASN A 103 -4.27 13.10 3.11
N PHE A 104 -3.04 12.85 3.53
CA PHE A 104 -2.76 12.08 4.73
C PHE A 104 -2.10 12.97 5.77
N GLN A 105 -2.68 13.02 6.97
CA GLN A 105 -2.10 13.74 8.10
C GLN A 105 -1.19 12.79 8.87
N LEU A 106 0.03 13.23 9.16
CA LEU A 106 0.90 12.52 10.11
C LEU A 106 0.38 12.81 11.53
N PRO A 107 0.16 11.78 12.37
CA PRO A 107 -0.14 12.00 13.78
C PRO A 107 1.04 12.72 14.46
N SER A 108 0.72 13.71 15.28
CA SER A 108 1.67 14.55 16.05
C SER A 108 2.31 13.81 17.21
#